data_AF-A0A165WSX1-F1
#
_entry.id   AF-A0A165WSX1-F1
#
_cell.length_a   1.000
_cell.length_b   1.000
_cell.length_c   1.000
_cell.angle_alpha   90.00
_cell.angle_beta   90.00
_cell.angle_gamma   90.00
#
_symmetry.space_group_name_H-M   'P 1'
#
loop_
_entity.id
_entity.type
_entity.pdbx_description
1 polymer ?
#
loop_
_entity_poly.entity_id
_entity_poly.type
_entity_poly.pdbx_seq_one_letter_code
_entity_poly.pdbx_strand_id
1 'polypeptide(L)'
;YSQAKLELYGLFRALHSLKLYLIGVKKLVVEVDASYIKGMVNNPDMHPGAALNRWITAIRLFDFELRHVPAARHQGPDGLSRRPPTPNDDLEDPEAAEEWLD
;
A
#
# COMPACT_ATOMS: atom_id res chain seq x y z
N TYR A 1 1.39 4.40 13.20
CA TYR A 1 2.62 3.81 12.60
C TYR A 1 3.58 4.93 12.18
N SER A 2 4.86 4.64 11.92
CA SER A 2 5.77 5.63 11.30
C SER A 2 5.29 5.99 9.88
N GLN A 3 5.70 7.14 9.34
CA GLN A 3 5.31 7.55 7.97
C GLN A 3 5.60 6.45 6.96
N ALA A 4 6.80 5.86 6.99
CA ALA A 4 7.14 4.79 6.06
C ALA A 4 6.24 3.56 6.17
N LYS A 5 5.82 3.22 7.39
CA LYS A 5 4.90 2.12 7.64
C LYS A 5 3.46 2.46 7.23
N LEU A 6 3.03 3.72 7.36
CA LEU A 6 1.73 4.19 6.86
C LEU A 6 1.66 4.13 5.34
N GLU A 7 2.70 4.60 4.64
CA GLU A 7 2.75 4.57 3.17
C GLU A 7 2.75 3.13 2.63
N LEU A 8 3.52 2.22 3.25
CA LEU A 8 3.51 0.81 2.85
C LEU A 8 2.15 0.15 3.12
N TYR A 9 1.53 0.44 4.26
CA TYR A 9 0.20 -0.06 4.58
C TYR A 9 -0.86 0.48 3.62
N GLY A 10 -0.80 1.75 3.25
CA GLY A 10 -1.68 2.36 2.25
C GLY A 10 -1.55 1.68 0.88
N LEU A 11 -0.33 1.39 0.45
CA LEU A 11 -0.07 0.62 -0.77
C LEU A 11 -0.68 -0.79 -0.69
N PHE A 12 -0.43 -1.51 0.40
CA PHE A 12 -1.01 -2.84 0.65
C PHE A 12 -2.53 -2.81 0.59
N ARG A 13 -3.16 -1.86 1.31
CA ARG A 13 -4.62 -1.65 1.33
C ARG A 13 -5.17 -1.41 -0.07
N ALA A 14 -4.59 -0.46 -0.82
CA ALA A 14 -5.06 -0.12 -2.16
C ALA A 14 -5.01 -1.32 -3.13
N LEU A 15 -3.92 -2.09 -3.10
CA LEU A 15 -3.79 -3.30 -3.93
C LEU A 15 -4.76 -4.40 -3.48
N HIS A 16 -4.93 -4.59 -2.17
CA HIS A 16 -5.83 -5.60 -1.63
C HIS A 16 -7.30 -5.30 -1.96
N SER A 17 -7.77 -4.07 -1.76
CA SER A 17 -9.16 -3.68 -2.04
C SER A 17 -9.51 -3.84 -3.52
N LEU A 18 -8.52 -3.77 -4.42
CA LEU A 18 -8.70 -3.93 -5.86
C LEU A 18 -8.21 -5.28 -6.40
N LYS A 19 -7.87 -6.26 -5.54
CA LYS A 19 -7.16 -7.48 -5.92
C LYS A 19 -7.80 -8.24 -7.08
N LEU A 20 -9.13 -8.35 -7.08
CA LEU A 20 -9.90 -9.05 -8.11
C LEU A 20 -9.74 -8.43 -9.51
N TYR A 21 -9.43 -7.13 -9.57
CA TYR A 21 -9.26 -6.39 -10.81
C TYR A 21 -7.79 -6.25 -11.23
N LEU A 22 -6.86 -6.29 -10.27
CA LEU A 22 -5.44 -6.06 -10.52
C LEU A 22 -4.66 -7.34 -10.84
N ILE A 23 -5.13 -8.50 -10.40
CA ILE A 23 -4.47 -9.78 -10.71
C ILE A 23 -4.43 -10.01 -12.23
N GLY A 24 -3.23 -10.23 -12.76
CA GLY A 24 -3.01 -10.49 -14.19
C GLY A 24 -2.85 -9.24 -15.06
N VAL A 25 -3.01 -8.02 -14.51
CA VAL A 25 -2.78 -6.78 -15.25
C VAL A 25 -1.29 -6.60 -15.55
N LYS A 26 -0.93 -6.58 -16.85
CA LYS A 26 0.48 -6.54 -17.30
C LYS A 26 1.12 -5.16 -17.38
N LYS A 27 0.32 -4.09 -17.30
CA LYS A 27 0.79 -2.71 -17.42
C LYS A 27 0.23 -1.85 -16.29
N LEU A 28 0.22 -2.40 -15.08
CA LEU A 28 -0.17 -1.67 -13.89
C LEU A 28 0.98 -0.76 -13.47
N VAL A 29 0.69 0.54 -13.32
CA VAL A 29 1.62 1.51 -12.75
C VAL A 29 1.03 1.99 -11.44
N VAL A 30 1.81 1.90 -10.37
CA VAL A 30 1.45 2.44 -9.06
C VAL A 30 2.32 3.65 -8.80
N GLU A 31 1.69 4.81 -8.66
CA GLU A 31 2.37 6.06 -8.37
C GLU A 31 2.38 6.31 -6.85
N VAL A 32 3.53 6.66 -6.30
CA VAL A 32 3.71 7.01 -4.88
C VAL A 32 4.58 8.25 -4.75
N ASP A 33 4.34 9.09 -3.74
CA ASP A 33 5.21 10.23 -3.41
C ASP A 33 6.34 9.89 -2.44
N ALA A 34 6.27 8.71 -1.83
CA ALA A 34 7.30 8.17 -0.95
C ALA A 34 8.30 7.28 -1.72
N SER A 35 9.40 7.86 -2.18
CA SER A 35 10.44 7.15 -2.96
C SER A 35 11.08 5.96 -2.24
N TYR A 36 11.13 5.98 -0.89
CA TYR A 36 11.70 4.91 -0.08
C TYR A 36 10.89 3.60 -0.13
N ILE A 37 9.61 3.63 -0.52
CA ILE A 37 8.75 2.44 -0.61
C ILE A 37 9.33 1.42 -1.59
N LYS A 38 9.96 1.91 -2.68
CA LYS A 38 10.66 1.04 -3.62
C LYS A 38 11.75 0.21 -2.95
N GLY A 39 12.51 0.82 -2.03
CA GLY A 39 13.56 0.15 -1.28
C GLY A 39 12.98 -0.91 -0.33
N MET A 40 11.86 -0.59 0.33
CA MET A 40 11.20 -1.49 1.28
C MET A 40 10.61 -2.73 0.58
N VAL A 41 9.94 -2.56 -0.56
CA VAL A 41 9.33 -3.67 -1.31
C VAL A 41 10.40 -4.61 -1.88
N ASN A 42 11.54 -4.05 -2.33
CA ASN A 42 12.62 -4.82 -2.94
C ASN A 42 13.51 -5.57 -1.92
N ASN A 43 13.53 -5.14 -0.64
CA ASN A 43 14.40 -5.71 0.39
C ASN A 43 13.59 -6.12 1.64
N PRO A 44 12.71 -7.14 1.55
CA PRO A 44 11.87 -7.56 2.67
C PRO A 44 12.66 -7.96 3.92
N ASP A 45 13.83 -8.57 3.75
CA ASP A 45 14.63 -9.12 4.86
C ASP A 45 15.31 -8.04 5.73
N MET A 46 15.27 -6.78 5.29
CA MET A 46 15.85 -5.66 6.06
C MET A 46 14.93 -5.14 7.18
N HIS A 47 13.68 -5.57 7.23
CA HIS A 47 12.69 -5.01 8.16
C HIS A 47 12.38 -5.98 9.31
N PRO A 48 12.62 -5.60 10.59
CA PRO A 48 12.51 -6.52 11.73
C PRO A 48 11.07 -6.73 12.22
N GLY A 49 10.06 -6.69 11.35
CA GLY A 49 8.64 -6.74 11.77
C GLY A 49 7.79 -7.72 10.97
N ALA A 50 7.20 -8.70 11.64
CA ALA A 50 6.32 -9.72 11.03
C ALA A 50 5.20 -9.11 10.16
N ALA A 51 4.50 -8.09 10.65
CA ALA A 51 3.44 -7.42 9.89
C ALA A 51 3.95 -6.73 8.61
N LEU A 52 5.11 -6.06 8.67
CA LEU A 52 5.72 -5.44 7.49
C LEU A 52 6.05 -6.49 6.43
N ASN A 53 6.61 -7.63 6.85
CA ASN A 53 6.99 -8.70 5.95
C ASN A 53 5.76 -9.36 5.29
N ARG A 54 4.64 -9.48 6.02
CA ARG A 54 3.37 -9.94 5.46
C ARG A 54 2.84 -8.97 4.40
N TRP A 55 2.80 -7.67 4.69
CA TRP A 55 2.35 -6.66 3.73
C TRP A 55 3.24 -6.61 2.47
N ILE A 56 4.57 -6.69 2.64
CA ILE A 56 5.50 -6.73 1.49
C ILE A 56 5.25 -7.99 0.65
N THR A 57 5.08 -9.15 1.29
CA THR A 57 4.77 -10.41 0.61
C THR A 57 3.49 -10.29 -0.22
N ALA A 58 2.43 -9.72 0.36
CA ALA A 58 1.17 -9.49 -0.32
C ALA A 58 1.28 -8.53 -1.52
N ILE A 59 1.99 -7.41 -1.33
CA ILE A 59 2.26 -6.45 -2.41
C ILE A 59 2.97 -7.14 -3.58
N ARG A 60 3.91 -8.05 -3.30
CA ARG A 60 4.68 -8.77 -4.32
C ARG A 60 3.87 -9.80 -5.11
N LEU A 61 2.63 -10.10 -4.73
CA LEU A 61 1.74 -10.95 -5.53
C LEU A 61 1.24 -10.25 -6.81
N PHE A 62 1.38 -8.93 -6.90
CA PHE A 62 0.94 -8.12 -8.04
C PHE A 62 2.10 -7.83 -9.01
N ASP A 63 1.77 -7.75 -10.30
CA ASP A 63 2.69 -7.38 -11.39
C ASP A 63 2.50 -5.87 -11.68
N PHE A 64 3.43 -5.03 -11.23
CA PHE A 64 3.32 -3.56 -11.38
C PHE A 64 4.67 -2.85 -11.47
N GLU A 65 4.66 -1.68 -12.13
CA GLU A 65 5.73 -0.70 -12.07
C GLU A 65 5.46 0.29 -10.94
N LEU A 66 6.35 0.35 -9.94
CA LEU A 66 6.30 1.39 -8.92
C LEU A 66 7.01 2.66 -9.41
N ARG A 67 6.27 3.77 -9.53
CA ARG A 67 6.75 5.05 -10.01
C ARG A 67 6.67 6.12 -8.93
N HIS A 68 7.79 6.79 -8.68
CA HIS A 68 7.80 7.93 -7.77
C HIS A 68 7.27 9.20 -8.47
N VAL A 69 6.39 9.94 -7.80
CA VAL A 69 5.83 11.22 -8.25
C VAL A 69 6.05 12.27 -7.15
N PRO A 70 6.53 13.49 -7.47
CA PRO A 70 6.71 14.52 -6.44
C PRO A 70 5.40 14.80 -5.66
N ALA A 71 5.48 14.96 -4.35
CA ALA A 71 4.32 15.21 -3.48
C ALA A 71 3.42 16.37 -3.95
N ALA A 72 4.01 17.41 -4.55
CA ALA A 72 3.26 18.52 -5.15
C ALA A 72 2.27 18.10 -6.26
N ARG A 73 2.52 16.97 -6.92
CA ARG A 73 1.64 16.37 -7.93
C ARG A 73 0.80 15.21 -7.38
N HIS A 74 0.97 14.86 -6.11
CA HIS A 74 0.28 13.75 -5.44
C HIS A 74 -0.74 14.25 -4.38
N GLN A 75 -1.09 15.54 -4.41
CA GLN A 75 -1.95 16.18 -3.39
C GLN A 75 -3.36 15.58 -3.29
N GLY A 76 -3.92 15.10 -4.41
CA GLY A 76 -5.26 14.49 -4.41
C GLY A 76 -5.30 13.21 -3.58
N PRO A 77 -4.53 12.17 -3.93
CA PRO A 77 -4.42 10.95 -3.13
C PRO A 77 -3.95 11.21 -1.69
N ASP A 78 -2.99 12.11 -1.50
CA ASP A 78 -2.49 12.48 -0.17
C ASP A 78 -3.58 13.16 0.70
N GLY A 79 -4.42 14.00 0.09
CA GLY A 79 -5.57 14.58 0.77
C GLY A 79 -6.62 13.53 1.16
N LEU A 80 -6.82 12.51 0.31
CA LEU A 80 -7.74 11.41 0.61
C LEU A 80 -7.24 10.51 1.74
N SER A 81 -5.94 10.21 1.79
CA SER A 81 -5.35 9.37 2.84
C SER A 81 -5.34 10.05 4.22
N ARG A 82 -5.36 11.39 4.23
CA ARG A 82 -5.34 12.22 5.45
C ARG A 82 -6.72 12.73 5.88
N ARG A 83 -7.80 12.44 5.13
CA ARG A 83 -9.13 12.91 5.50
C ARG A 83 -9.58 12.21 6.79
N PRO A 84 -10.26 12.91 7.72
CA PRO A 84 -10.86 12.27 8.88
C PRO A 84 -11.97 11.31 8.46
N PRO A 85 -12.15 10.18 9.17
CA PRO A 85 -13.28 9.30 8.95
C PRO A 85 -14.61 10.03 9.17
N THR A 86 -15.59 9.68 8.37
CA THR A 86 -16.96 10.19 8.42
C THR A 86 -17.93 9.06 8.76
N PRO A 87 -19.13 9.33 9.30
CA PRO A 87 -20.09 8.29 9.69
C PRO A 87 -20.56 7.38 8.55
N ASN A 88 -20.40 7.81 7.30
CA ASN A 88 -20.78 7.04 6.12
C ASN A 88 -19.62 6.21 5.56
N ASP A 89 -18.43 6.29 6.16
CA ASP A 89 -17.31 5.47 5.71
C ASP A 89 -17.48 4.04 6.22
N ASP A 90 -17.31 3.08 5.33
CA ASP A 90 -17.17 1.68 5.71
C ASP A 90 -15.88 1.55 6.53
N LEU A 91 -16.01 1.34 7.83
CA LEU A 91 -14.87 1.10 8.70
C LEU A 91 -14.32 -0.29 8.39
N GLU A 92 -13.33 -0.35 7.50
CA GLU A 92 -12.56 -1.56 7.25
C GLU A 92 -11.83 -1.97 8.53
N ASP A 93 -12.16 -3.15 9.04
CA ASP A 93 -11.42 -3.77 10.14
C ASP A 93 -9.99 -4.11 9.67
N PRO A 94 -8.95 -3.46 10.23
CA PRO A 94 -7.57 -3.72 9.88
C PRO A 94 -7.16 -5.18 10.12
N GLU A 95 -7.75 -5.85 11.11
CA GLU A 95 -7.46 -7.25 11.43
C GLU A 95 -8.05 -8.17 10.36
N ALA A 96 -9.30 -7.94 9.93
CA ALA A 96 -9.92 -8.66 8.81
C ALA A 96 -9.16 -8.46 7.49
N ALA A 97 -8.60 -7.26 7.26
CA ALA A 97 -7.77 -6.99 6.08
C ALA A 97 -6.41 -7.72 6.11
N GLU A 98 -5.94 -8.16 7.28
CA GLU A 98 -4.74 -8.97 7.45
C GLU A 98 -5.03 -10.48 7.52
N GLU A 99 -6.26 -10.90 7.82
CA GLU A 99 -6.67 -12.30 8.03
C GLU A 99 -6.38 -13.21 6.82
N TRP A 100 -6.43 -12.69 5.60
CA TRP A 100 -6.13 -13.48 4.38
C TRP A 100 -4.63 -13.75 4.14
N LEU A 101 -3.75 -13.21 5.00
CA LEU A 101 -2.30 -13.36 4.90
C LEU A 101 -1.77 -14.58 5.66
N ASP A 102 -2.62 -15.27 6.42
CA ASP A 102 -2.34 -16.53 7.15
C ASP A 102 -2.86 -17.76 6.38
#